data_AF-A0A7S4MGW5-F1
#
_entry.id   AF-A0A7S4MGW5-F1
#
_cell.length_a   1.000
_cell.length_b   1.000
_cell.length_c   1.000
_cell.angle_alpha   90.00
_cell.angle_beta   90.00
_cell.angle_gamma   90.00
#
_symmetry.space_group_name_H-M   'P 1'
#
loop_
_entity.id
_entity.type
_entity.pdbx_description
1 polymer ?
#
loop_
_entity_poly.entity_id
_entity_poly.type
_entity_poly.pdbx_seq_one_letter_code
_entity_poly.pdbx_strand_id
1 'polypeptide(L)'
;AAFPYKRVISANVEVGLGTDISGGYSPSLYENCRLSVVASLALSDGVNPENPARGTPNSRIDITDSFYMATLGGAKALGIEHLIGSFQVGKYFDVQLVRKPLTTSNTDGTGIEIFERLMHSTNEHQIRKV
;
A
#
# COMPACT_ATOMS: atom_id res chain seq x y z
N ALA A 1 1.99 1.18 -19.45
CA ALA A 1 0.80 0.48 -18.92
C ALA A 1 0.96 0.37 -17.41
N ALA A 2 -0.12 0.51 -16.64
CA ALA A 2 -0.10 0.40 -15.17
C ALA A 2 -0.39 -1.04 -14.71
N PHE A 3 0.11 -1.42 -13.54
CA PHE A 3 -0.01 -2.79 -13.01
C PHE A 3 -1.45 -3.13 -12.59
N PRO A 4 -2.06 -4.22 -13.11
CA PRO A 4 -3.47 -4.54 -12.86
C PRO A 4 -3.67 -5.39 -11.59
N TYR A 5 -3.43 -4.81 -10.41
CA TYR A 5 -3.47 -5.53 -9.12
C TYR A 5 -4.72 -6.40 -8.92
N LYS A 6 -5.93 -5.85 -9.09
CA LYS A 6 -7.18 -6.61 -8.87
C LYS A 6 -7.29 -7.85 -9.79
N ARG A 7 -6.80 -7.78 -11.03
CA ARG A 7 -6.76 -8.94 -11.94
C ARG A 7 -5.79 -10.01 -11.44
N VAL A 8 -4.61 -9.59 -10.97
CA VAL A 8 -3.53 -10.49 -10.54
C VAL A 8 -3.91 -11.21 -9.25
N ILE A 9 -4.45 -10.49 -8.26
CA ILE A 9 -4.88 -11.10 -7.00
C ILE A 9 -6.08 -12.04 -7.20
N SER A 10 -7.01 -11.73 -8.11
CA SER A 10 -8.09 -12.66 -8.49
C SER A 10 -7.60 -13.95 -9.16
N ALA A 11 -6.36 -13.97 -9.66
CA ALA A 11 -5.71 -15.16 -10.17
C ALA A 11 -4.90 -15.92 -9.11
N ASN A 12 -5.07 -15.61 -7.82
CA ASN A 12 -4.33 -16.17 -6.68
C ASN A 12 -2.80 -16.01 -6.79
N VAL A 13 -2.36 -14.94 -7.42
CA VAL A 13 -0.94 -14.58 -7.44
C VAL A 13 -0.67 -13.65 -6.25
N GLU A 14 0.28 -14.02 -5.40
CA GLU A 14 0.70 -13.20 -4.27
C GLU A 14 1.49 -11.98 -4.76
N VAL A 15 1.18 -10.80 -4.21
CA VAL A 15 1.73 -9.52 -4.66
C VAL A 15 2.25 -8.71 -3.48
N GLY A 16 3.51 -8.29 -3.60
CA GLY A 16 4.14 -7.32 -2.72
C GLY A 16 4.30 -5.94 -3.35
N LEU A 17 4.70 -4.95 -2.56
CA LEU A 17 5.06 -3.61 -3.03
C LEU A 17 6.57 -3.38 -2.91
N GLY A 18 7.18 -2.88 -3.98
CA GLY A 18 8.60 -2.52 -4.03
C GLY A 18 8.81 -1.05 -4.36
N THR A 19 9.91 -0.48 -3.89
CA THR A 19 10.33 0.90 -4.20
C THR A 19 11.04 1.02 -5.55
N ASP A 20 11.65 -0.09 -5.99
CA ASP A 20 12.41 -0.20 -7.25
C ASP A 20 13.44 0.91 -7.43
N ILE A 21 14.28 1.18 -6.42
CA ILE A 21 15.35 2.17 -6.59
C ILE A 21 16.39 1.66 -7.61
N SER A 22 16.77 2.42 -8.63
CA SER A 22 16.49 3.85 -8.87
C SER A 22 15.40 4.15 -9.92
N GLY A 23 14.64 3.16 -10.37
CA GLY A 23 13.47 3.37 -11.24
C GLY A 23 12.36 4.16 -10.56
N GLY A 24 12.12 3.89 -9.28
CA GLY A 24 11.42 4.76 -8.33
C GLY A 24 12.39 5.69 -7.61
N TYR A 25 11.99 6.95 -7.42
CA TYR A 25 12.83 7.96 -6.79
C TYR A 25 12.77 7.93 -5.25
N SER A 26 11.73 7.33 -4.66
CA SER A 26 11.49 7.37 -3.22
C SER A 26 11.80 6.03 -2.54
N PRO A 27 12.66 6.01 -1.50
CA PRO A 27 12.87 4.82 -0.67
C PRO A 27 11.70 4.54 0.28
N SER A 28 10.71 5.43 0.38
CA SER A 28 9.63 5.30 1.35
C SER A 28 8.53 4.36 0.84
N LEU A 29 8.27 3.26 1.55
CA LEU A 29 7.11 2.41 1.26
C LEU A 29 5.78 3.15 1.46
N TYR A 30 5.68 4.11 2.38
CA TYR A 30 4.49 4.96 2.52
C TYR A 30 4.22 5.76 1.23
N GLU A 31 5.27 6.27 0.59
CA GLU A 31 5.13 6.99 -0.67
C GLU A 31 4.78 6.05 -1.82
N ASN A 32 5.42 4.88 -1.89
CA ASN A 32 5.10 3.88 -2.90
C ASN A 32 3.66 3.35 -2.75
N CYS A 33 3.11 3.25 -1.54
CA CYS A 33 1.69 2.93 -1.33
C CYS A 33 0.76 3.99 -1.91
N ARG A 34 1.13 5.28 -1.82
CA ARG A 34 0.35 6.36 -2.43
C ARG A 34 0.46 6.31 -3.95
N LEU A 35 1.66 6.04 -4.48
CA LEU A 35 1.89 5.88 -5.93
C LEU A 35 1.14 4.67 -6.50
N SER A 36 1.00 3.56 -5.79
CA SER A 36 0.21 2.41 -6.25
C SER A 36 -1.28 2.73 -6.37
N VAL A 37 -1.84 3.51 -5.44
CA VAL A 37 -3.21 4.02 -5.55
C VAL A 37 -3.35 4.88 -6.81
N VAL A 38 -2.45 5.84 -7.03
CA VAL A 38 -2.46 6.72 -8.22
C VAL A 38 -2.33 5.92 -9.52
N ALA A 39 -1.44 4.92 -9.56
CA ALA A 39 -1.28 4.04 -10.72
C ALA A 39 -2.56 3.26 -11.03
N SER A 40 -3.29 2.81 -10.00
CA SER A 40 -4.58 2.13 -10.17
C SER A 40 -5.67 3.04 -10.74
N LEU A 41 -5.65 4.34 -10.40
CA LEU A 41 -6.56 5.35 -10.97
C LEU A 41 -6.26 5.56 -12.45
N ALA A 42 -4.98 5.70 -12.82
CA ALA A 42 -4.59 5.80 -14.23
C ALA A 42 -5.04 4.57 -15.03
N LEU A 43 -4.89 3.35 -14.46
CA LEU A 43 -5.36 2.11 -15.08
C LEU A 43 -6.88 2.08 -15.26
N SER A 44 -7.60 2.52 -14.22
CA SER A 44 -9.06 2.62 -14.22
C SER A 44 -9.54 3.52 -15.35
N ASP A 45 -8.87 4.66 -15.55
CA ASP A 45 -9.41 5.75 -16.34
C ASP A 45 -8.91 5.78 -17.79
N GLY A 46 -7.71 5.27 -18.13
CA GLY A 46 -7.24 5.44 -19.52
C GLY A 46 -5.89 4.89 -19.98
N VAL A 47 -5.12 4.20 -19.15
CA VAL A 47 -3.76 3.74 -19.55
C VAL A 47 -3.67 2.26 -19.93
N ASN A 48 -4.81 1.59 -20.14
CA ASN A 48 -4.87 0.21 -20.62
C ASN A 48 -4.85 0.16 -22.16
N PRO A 49 -3.74 -0.28 -22.80
CA PRO A 49 -3.65 -0.37 -24.24
C PRO A 49 -4.52 -1.47 -24.85
N GLU A 50 -4.87 -2.50 -24.07
CA GLU A 50 -5.64 -3.67 -24.53
C GLU A 50 -7.15 -3.38 -24.60
N ASN A 51 -7.61 -2.27 -24.01
CA ASN A 51 -9.02 -1.87 -24.05
C ASN A 51 -9.22 -0.69 -25.01
N PRO A 52 -10.12 -0.79 -26.01
CA PRO A 52 -10.49 0.34 -26.87
C PRO A 52 -10.98 1.57 -26.08
N ALA A 53 -11.68 1.34 -24.96
CA ALA A 53 -12.13 2.40 -24.05
C ALA A 53 -11.00 2.95 -23.15
N ARG A 54 -9.79 2.39 -23.26
CA ARG A 54 -8.56 2.77 -22.56
C ARG A 54 -8.55 2.59 -21.03
N GLY A 55 -9.70 2.59 -20.38
CA GLY A 55 -9.85 2.34 -18.94
C GLY A 55 -9.97 0.85 -18.59
N THR A 56 -9.92 0.54 -17.30
CA THR A 56 -10.21 -0.79 -16.75
C THR A 56 -11.16 -0.64 -15.57
N PRO A 57 -12.48 -0.76 -15.79
CA PRO A 57 -13.44 -0.64 -14.69
C PRO A 57 -13.13 -1.59 -13.54
N ASN A 58 -13.39 -1.15 -12.31
CA ASN A 58 -13.15 -1.92 -11.08
C ASN A 58 -11.67 -2.30 -10.82
N SER A 59 -10.69 -1.62 -11.45
CA SER A 59 -9.27 -1.85 -11.19
C SER A 59 -8.67 -1.00 -10.08
N ARG A 60 -9.46 -0.08 -9.50
CA ARG A 60 -8.99 0.83 -8.45
C ARG A 60 -8.65 0.06 -7.17
N ILE A 61 -7.62 0.53 -6.49
CA ILE A 61 -7.23 0.05 -5.17
C ILE A 61 -7.28 1.22 -4.19
N ASP A 62 -7.49 0.92 -2.92
CA ASP A 62 -7.37 1.91 -1.86
C ASP A 62 -6.01 1.80 -1.12
N ILE A 63 -5.84 2.64 -0.10
CA ILE A 63 -4.60 2.65 0.67
C ILE A 63 -4.46 1.40 1.56
N THR A 64 -5.56 0.73 1.89
CA THR A 64 -5.54 -0.52 2.67
C THR A 64 -5.08 -1.70 1.82
N ASP A 65 -5.51 -1.78 0.55
CA ASP A 65 -4.96 -2.71 -0.45
C ASP A 65 -3.44 -2.51 -0.58
N SER A 66 -3.01 -1.24 -0.67
CA SER A 66 -1.59 -0.89 -0.82
C SER A 66 -0.76 -1.21 0.43
N PHE A 67 -1.31 -0.95 1.61
CA PHE A 67 -0.68 -1.31 2.88
C PHE A 67 -0.59 -2.83 3.06
N TYR A 68 -1.59 -3.59 2.60
CA TYR A 68 -1.52 -5.05 2.58
C TYR A 68 -0.34 -5.51 1.71
N MET A 69 -0.20 -4.99 0.48
CA MET A 69 0.94 -5.30 -0.39
C MET A 69 2.29 -4.96 0.27
N ALA A 70 2.36 -3.86 1.03
CA ALA A 70 3.58 -3.44 1.72
C ALA A 70 3.88 -4.22 3.01
N THR A 71 2.95 -5.04 3.51
CA THR A 71 3.10 -5.79 4.77
C THR A 71 2.87 -7.28 4.55
N LEU A 72 1.67 -7.79 4.86
CA LEU A 72 1.36 -9.23 4.78
C LEU A 72 1.44 -9.76 3.35
N GLY A 73 0.96 -9.01 2.35
CA GLY A 73 1.05 -9.39 0.93
C GLY A 73 2.50 -9.50 0.47
N GLY A 74 3.36 -8.56 0.89
CA GLY A 74 4.81 -8.64 0.64
C GLY A 74 5.46 -9.85 1.32
N ALA A 75 5.11 -10.12 2.58
CA ALA A 75 5.61 -11.30 3.29
C ALA A 75 5.21 -12.61 2.60
N LYS A 76 3.97 -12.71 2.10
CA LYS A 76 3.49 -13.86 1.32
C LYS A 76 4.20 -14.00 -0.01
N ALA A 77 4.38 -12.90 -0.75
CA ALA A 77 5.11 -12.91 -2.01
C ALA A 77 6.57 -13.39 -1.84
N LEU A 78 7.13 -13.24 -0.63
CA LEU A 78 8.46 -13.71 -0.25
C LEU A 78 8.47 -15.10 0.44
N GLY A 79 7.31 -15.70 0.73
CA GLY A 79 7.20 -16.99 1.44
C GLY A 79 7.60 -16.96 2.92
N ILE A 80 7.55 -15.79 3.55
CA ILE A 80 7.95 -15.56 4.96
C ILE A 80 6.81 -15.00 5.82
N GLU A 81 5.56 -15.13 5.36
CA GLU A 81 4.37 -14.70 6.08
C GLU A 81 4.16 -15.41 7.42
N HIS A 82 4.76 -16.59 7.60
CA HIS A 82 4.76 -17.29 8.88
C HIS A 82 5.69 -16.63 9.92
N LEU A 83 6.59 -15.73 9.48
CA LEU A 83 7.53 -15.01 10.35
C LEU A 83 7.14 -13.56 10.57
N ILE A 84 6.60 -12.85 9.57
CA ILE A 84 6.36 -11.39 9.62
C ILE A 84 5.04 -10.96 8.95
N GLY A 85 4.81 -9.64 8.89
CA GLY A 85 3.73 -9.02 8.12
C GLY A 85 2.40 -8.85 8.85
N SER A 86 2.30 -9.30 10.11
CA SER A 86 1.08 -9.14 10.94
C SER A 86 1.39 -9.28 12.43
N PHE A 87 0.49 -8.81 13.30
CA PHE A 87 0.60 -8.94 14.77
C PHE A 87 0.15 -10.29 15.35
N GLN A 88 0.20 -11.38 14.59
CA GLN A 88 -0.18 -12.72 15.08
C GLN A 88 0.87 -13.25 16.06
N VAL A 89 0.42 -13.95 17.12
CA VAL A 89 1.30 -14.59 18.11
C VAL A 89 2.23 -15.59 17.41
N GLY A 90 3.51 -15.56 17.77
CA GLY A 90 4.55 -16.44 17.21
C GLY A 90 5.35 -15.81 16.05
N LYS A 91 4.90 -14.68 15.50
CA LYS A 91 5.65 -13.91 14.50
C LYS A 91 6.66 -12.96 15.15
N TYR A 92 7.67 -12.56 14.39
CA TYR A 92 8.60 -11.51 14.81
C TYR A 92 7.88 -10.17 14.92
N PHE A 93 8.29 -9.37 15.91
CA PHE A 93 7.73 -8.05 16.18
C PHE A 93 8.42 -6.98 15.32
N ASP A 94 8.29 -7.11 14.00
CA ASP A 94 8.76 -6.13 13.01
C ASP A 94 7.69 -5.04 12.82
N VAL A 95 7.89 -3.88 13.45
CA VAL A 95 6.84 -2.86 13.62
C VAL A 95 7.42 -1.46 13.52
N GLN A 96 6.57 -0.48 13.23
CA GLN A 96 6.95 0.93 13.31
C GLN A 96 6.01 1.69 14.25
N LEU A 97 6.58 2.40 15.21
CA LEU A 97 5.82 3.33 16.04
C LEU A 97 5.70 4.66 15.29
N VAL A 98 4.52 4.95 14.75
CA VAL A 98 4.25 6.16 13.98
C VAL A 98 3.47 7.18 14.82
N ARG A 99 3.97 8.42 14.85
CA ARG A 99 3.29 9.54 15.49
C ARG A 99 2.12 10.00 14.62
N LYS A 100 0.94 10.10 15.22
CA LYS A 100 -0.25 10.70 14.61
C LYS A 100 0.01 12.14 14.13
N PRO A 101 -0.44 12.53 12.92
CA PRO A 101 -0.32 13.91 12.43
C PRO A 101 -1.05 14.91 13.35
N LEU A 102 -0.44 16.08 13.52
CA LEU A 102 -0.98 17.20 14.30
C LEU A 102 -1.97 18.02 13.46
N THR A 103 -3.11 17.45 13.09
CA THR A 103 -4.22 18.22 12.50
C THR A 103 -5.36 18.33 13.49
N THR A 104 -5.98 19.51 13.52
CA THR A 104 -7.01 19.94 14.48
C THR A 104 -8.22 19.01 14.52
N SER A 105 -8.65 18.69 15.74
CA SER A 105 -9.58 17.65 16.22
C SER A 105 -9.05 16.20 16.19
N ASN A 106 -8.51 15.81 17.35
CA ASN A 106 -7.72 14.60 17.56
C ASN A 106 -8.56 13.30 17.65
N THR A 107 -9.83 13.31 17.28
CA THR A 107 -10.78 12.22 17.55
C THR A 107 -11.87 12.01 16.49
N ASP A 108 -11.94 12.84 15.45
CA ASP A 108 -13.08 12.77 14.52
C ASP A 108 -12.75 11.82 13.37
N GLY A 109 -13.25 10.59 13.49
CA GLY A 109 -13.29 9.62 12.40
C GLY A 109 -13.27 8.17 12.84
N THR A 110 -13.60 7.28 11.92
CA THR A 110 -13.48 5.83 12.12
C THR A 110 -12.00 5.41 12.22
N GLY A 111 -11.72 4.21 12.73
CA GLY A 111 -10.35 3.68 12.77
C GLY A 111 -9.69 3.64 11.39
N ILE A 112 -10.49 3.42 10.33
CA ILE A 112 -10.03 3.45 8.94
C ILE A 112 -9.65 4.86 8.52
N GLU A 113 -10.49 5.87 8.77
CA GLU A 113 -10.16 7.26 8.42
C GLU A 113 -8.90 7.76 9.12
N ILE A 114 -8.70 7.38 10.39
CA ILE A 114 -7.47 7.69 11.14
C ILE A 114 -6.27 7.02 10.47
N PHE A 115 -6.41 5.76 10.07
CA PHE A 115 -5.37 5.00 9.38
C PHE A 115 -5.03 5.60 8.01
N GLU A 116 -6.03 5.97 7.20
CA GLU A 116 -5.82 6.62 5.90
C GLU A 116 -5.05 7.94 6.07
N ARG A 117 -5.46 8.79 7.01
CA ARG A 117 -4.74 10.05 7.32
C ARG A 117 -3.30 9.79 7.75
N LEU A 118 -3.05 8.74 8.54
CA LEU A 118 -1.70 8.33 8.91
C LEU A 118 -0.91 7.95 7.64
N MET A 119 -1.42 7.02 6.83
CA MET A 119 -0.76 6.58 5.59
C MET A 119 -0.48 7.72 4.60
N HIS A 120 -1.37 8.71 4.51
CA HIS A 120 -1.18 9.85 3.62
C HIS A 120 -0.17 10.88 4.14
N SER A 121 -0.06 11.05 5.46
CA SER A 121 0.77 12.09 6.06
C SER A 121 2.15 11.61 6.54
N THR A 122 2.36 10.29 6.63
CA THR A 122 3.61 9.73 7.16
C THR A 122 4.83 9.96 6.27
N ASN A 123 5.85 10.49 6.93
CA ASN A 123 7.23 10.68 6.49
C ASN A 123 8.18 10.26 7.62
N GLU A 124 9.49 10.34 7.36
CA GLU A 124 10.54 9.91 8.31
C GLU A 124 10.42 10.55 9.71
N HIS A 125 10.02 11.83 9.80
CA HIS A 125 9.92 12.54 11.09
C HIS A 125 8.74 12.07 11.96
N GLN A 126 7.78 11.36 11.37
CA GLN A 126 6.67 10.75 12.09
C GLN A 126 7.01 9.36 12.62
N ILE A 127 8.01 8.66 12.06
CA ILE A 127 8.46 7.35 12.55
C ILE A 127 9.34 7.57 13.78
N ARG A 128 8.86 7.12 14.94
CA ARG A 128 9.54 7.31 16.23
C ARG A 128 10.46 6.17 16.60
N LYS A 129 10.12 4.96 16.15
CA LYS A 129 10.88 3.74 16.39
C LYS A 129 10.56 2.73 15.30
N VAL A 130 11.57 1.97 14.93
CA VAL A 130 11.49 0.70 14.19
C VAL A 130 11.98 -0.37 15.15
#